data_AF-A0A660E4X9-F1
#
_entry.id   AF-A0A660E4X9-F1
#
_cell.length_a   1.000
_cell.length_b   1.000
_cell.length_c   1.000
_cell.angle_alpha   90.00
_cell.angle_beta   90.00
_cell.angle_gamma   90.00
#
_symmetry.space_group_name_H-M   'P 1'
#
loop_
_entity.id
_entity.type
_entity.pdbx_description
1 polymer ?
#
loop_
_entity_poly.entity_id
_entity_poly.type
_entity_poly.pdbx_seq_one_letter_code
_entity_poly.pdbx_strand_id
1 'polypeptide(L)'
;MRYGYALIDSKQSRIKSPDSIVGKLRRKKLPLTFEAVFNNLHDIAGIRLIVRFVSDIKIVEDLLATQADIKVLKVKDYVHHPKANGYQSLHLILGVPVYTVDGPNIIEVELQIRTIAMNFWASLEHELNYKKNVPDQVTLQRSLTKKARLITKLDQEMDDIKTRMYQQPPTPES
;
A
#
# COMPACT_ATOMS: atom_id res chain seq x y z
N MET A 1 -7.21 16.12 -17.18
CA MET A 1 -6.92 15.38 -15.92
C MET A 1 -7.18 16.31 -14.75
N ARG A 2 -7.87 15.87 -13.70
CA ARG A 2 -8.29 16.71 -12.54
C ARG A 2 -7.14 17.43 -11.81
N TYR A 3 -5.92 16.89 -11.88
CA TYR A 3 -4.74 17.40 -11.14
C TYR A 3 -3.61 17.90 -12.06
N GLY A 4 -3.81 17.93 -13.38
CA GLY A 4 -2.74 18.29 -14.34
C GLY A 4 -1.69 17.20 -14.59
N TYR A 5 -1.72 16.09 -13.85
CA TYR A 5 -0.86 14.91 -14.04
C TYR A 5 -1.59 13.62 -13.59
N ALA A 6 -0.98 12.47 -13.89
CA ALA A 6 -1.48 11.16 -13.45
C ALA A 6 -1.06 10.87 -11.99
N LEU A 7 -2.03 10.62 -11.11
CA LEU A 7 -1.77 10.32 -9.69
C LEU A 7 -1.05 8.97 -9.49
N ILE A 8 -1.44 7.95 -10.25
CA ILE A 8 -0.88 6.61 -10.17
C ILE A 8 0.23 6.46 -11.20
N ASP A 9 1.43 6.15 -10.74
CA ASP A 9 2.58 5.88 -11.59
C ASP A 9 2.56 4.44 -12.10
N SER A 10 2.37 3.49 -11.19
CA SER A 10 2.24 2.08 -11.54
C SER A 10 1.40 1.31 -10.52
N LYS A 11 0.91 0.14 -10.96
CA LYS A 11 0.09 -0.76 -10.14
C LYS A 11 0.65 -2.18 -10.19
N GLN A 12 0.58 -2.89 -9.08
CA GLN A 12 0.88 -4.31 -8.97
C GLN A 12 -0.28 -4.98 -8.24
N SER A 13 -0.65 -6.19 -8.67
CA SER A 13 -1.70 -6.97 -8.02
C SER A 13 -1.23 -8.40 -7.81
N ARG A 14 -1.64 -8.98 -6.69
CA ARG A 14 -1.39 -10.37 -6.36
C ARG A 14 -2.65 -10.98 -5.74
N ILE A 15 -3.03 -12.13 -6.26
CA ILE A 15 -4.00 -13.02 -5.62
C ILE A 15 -3.21 -14.17 -5.00
N LYS A 16 -3.54 -14.56 -3.77
CA LYS A 16 -2.93 -15.74 -3.16
C LYS A 16 -3.28 -17.00 -3.93
N SER A 17 -2.29 -17.90 -4.06
CA SER A 17 -2.56 -19.21 -4.64
C SER A 17 -3.54 -20.01 -3.77
N PRO A 18 -4.36 -20.89 -4.38
CA PRO A 18 -5.23 -21.81 -3.64
C PRO A 18 -4.48 -22.58 -2.54
N ASP A 19 -3.27 -23.07 -2.82
CA ASP A 19 -2.44 -23.79 -1.83
C ASP A 19 -2.08 -22.91 -0.62
N SER A 20 -1.79 -21.63 -0.84
CA SER A 20 -1.49 -20.68 0.23
C SER A 20 -2.72 -20.41 1.10
N ILE A 21 -3.90 -20.34 0.48
CA ILE A 21 -5.20 -20.16 1.14
C ILE A 21 -5.51 -21.40 2.00
N VAL A 22 -5.47 -22.59 1.41
CA VAL A 22 -5.70 -23.87 2.10
C VAL A 22 -4.72 -24.05 3.26
N GLY A 23 -3.43 -23.79 3.04
CA GLY A 23 -2.41 -23.86 4.09
C GLY A 23 -2.69 -22.89 5.24
N LYS A 24 -3.22 -21.69 4.96
CA LYS A 24 -3.57 -20.72 6.00
C LYS A 24 -4.82 -21.14 6.78
N LEU A 25 -5.85 -21.68 6.13
CA LEU A 25 -7.02 -22.24 6.80
C LEU A 25 -6.65 -23.40 7.72
N ARG A 26 -5.83 -24.34 7.24
CA ARG A 26 -5.34 -25.48 8.03
C ARG A 26 -4.56 -25.02 9.26
N ARG A 27 -3.64 -24.07 9.12
CA ARG A 27 -2.90 -23.48 10.26
C ARG A 27 -3.81 -22.83 11.29
N LYS A 28 -4.91 -22.21 10.85
CA LYS A 28 -5.94 -21.61 11.71
C LYS A 28 -6.99 -22.61 12.22
N LYS A 29 -6.91 -23.90 11.84
CA LYS A 29 -7.90 -24.95 12.16
C LYS A 29 -9.33 -24.58 11.69
N LEU A 30 -9.44 -23.93 10.54
CA LEU A 30 -10.72 -23.53 9.93
C LEU A 30 -11.17 -24.54 8.86
N PRO A 31 -12.49 -24.69 8.62
CA PRO A 31 -12.99 -25.57 7.57
C PRO A 31 -12.58 -25.06 6.18
N LEU A 32 -12.46 -25.98 5.21
CA LEU A 32 -12.11 -25.67 3.81
C LEU A 32 -13.35 -25.28 3.01
N THR A 33 -14.06 -24.24 3.45
CA THR A 33 -15.26 -23.72 2.78
C THR A 33 -15.04 -22.29 2.30
N PHE A 34 -15.79 -21.85 1.28
CA PHE A 34 -15.76 -20.46 0.81
C PHE A 34 -16.11 -19.46 1.92
N GLU A 35 -17.10 -19.78 2.73
CA GLU A 35 -17.48 -18.99 3.89
C GLU A 35 -16.30 -18.81 4.86
N ALA A 36 -15.58 -19.89 5.18
CA ALA A 36 -14.41 -19.80 6.05
C ALA A 36 -13.26 -18.99 5.43
N VAL A 37 -13.08 -19.07 4.10
CA VAL A 37 -12.13 -18.24 3.36
C VAL A 37 -12.48 -16.76 3.52
N PHE A 38 -13.69 -16.36 3.12
CA PHE A 38 -14.09 -14.96 3.07
C PHE A 38 -14.25 -14.34 4.46
N ASN A 39 -14.71 -15.09 5.46
CA ASN A 39 -14.92 -14.57 6.81
C ASN A 39 -13.64 -14.50 7.66
N ASN A 40 -12.56 -15.21 7.29
CA ASN A 40 -11.39 -15.35 8.16
C ASN A 40 -10.04 -15.01 7.51
N LEU A 41 -10.01 -14.80 6.19
CA LEU A 41 -8.78 -14.47 5.46
C LEU A 41 -8.86 -13.07 4.86
N HIS A 42 -8.21 -12.13 5.56
CA HIS A 42 -8.19 -10.69 5.24
C HIS A 42 -7.14 -10.28 4.19
N ASP A 43 -6.40 -11.23 3.61
CA ASP A 43 -5.24 -10.98 2.73
C ASP A 43 -5.23 -11.91 1.50
N ILE A 44 -6.42 -12.22 0.97
CA ILE A 44 -6.60 -13.06 -0.23
C ILE A 44 -6.14 -12.30 -1.46
N ALA A 45 -6.56 -11.03 -1.58
CA ALA A 45 -6.19 -10.13 -2.65
C ALA A 45 -5.35 -8.98 -2.10
N GLY A 46 -4.23 -8.70 -2.75
CA GLY A 46 -3.34 -7.60 -2.44
C GLY A 46 -3.13 -6.72 -3.67
N ILE A 47 -3.33 -5.42 -3.52
CA ILE A 47 -3.04 -4.41 -4.54
C ILE A 47 -1.94 -3.50 -4.00
N ARG A 48 -1.00 -3.13 -4.85
CA ARG A 48 -0.03 -2.07 -4.58
C ARG A 48 -0.18 -0.98 -5.62
N LEU A 49 -0.44 0.23 -5.15
CA LEU A 49 -0.41 1.44 -5.96
C LEU A 49 0.87 2.20 -5.64
N ILE A 50 1.62 2.53 -6.69
CA ILE A 50 2.81 3.35 -6.60
C ILE A 50 2.43 4.73 -7.14
N VAL A 51 2.57 5.74 -6.29
CA VAL A 51 2.38 7.15 -6.62
C VAL A 51 3.73 7.86 -6.74
N ARG A 52 3.75 9.02 -7.39
CA ARG A 52 5.00 9.79 -7.55
C ARG A 52 5.33 10.59 -6.30
N PHE A 53 4.32 11.19 -5.69
CA PHE A 53 4.51 12.13 -4.60
C PHE A 53 3.81 11.69 -3.32
N VAL A 54 4.34 12.07 -2.16
CA VAL A 54 3.80 11.63 -0.87
C VAL A 54 2.40 12.19 -0.61
N SER A 55 2.10 13.43 -1.04
CA SER A 55 0.74 13.99 -0.90
C SER A 55 -0.31 13.25 -1.74
N ASP A 56 0.10 12.60 -2.84
CA ASP A 56 -0.83 11.82 -3.68
C ASP A 56 -1.37 10.59 -2.93
N ILE A 57 -0.65 10.10 -1.90
CA ILE A 57 -1.13 8.99 -1.08
C ILE A 57 -2.47 9.34 -0.44
N LYS A 58 -2.57 10.53 0.15
CA LYS A 58 -3.79 11.02 0.80
C LYS A 58 -4.90 11.27 -0.23
N ILE A 59 -4.56 11.85 -1.37
CA ILE A 59 -5.52 12.06 -2.46
C ILE A 59 -6.14 10.73 -2.90
N VAL A 60 -5.34 9.68 -3.07
CA VAL A 60 -5.85 8.36 -3.47
C VAL A 60 -6.72 7.75 -2.36
N GLU A 61 -6.32 7.86 -1.09
CA GLU A 61 -7.14 7.42 0.04
C GLU A 61 -8.52 8.11 0.05
N ASP A 62 -8.55 9.44 -0.10
CA ASP A 62 -9.79 10.21 -0.08
C ASP A 62 -10.68 9.86 -1.28
N LEU A 63 -10.11 9.69 -2.47
CA LEU A 63 -10.86 9.25 -3.65
C LEU A 63 -11.48 7.87 -3.46
N LEU A 64 -10.79 6.93 -2.81
CA LEU A 64 -11.32 5.61 -2.51
C LEU A 64 -12.45 5.69 -1.47
N ALA A 65 -12.33 6.56 -0.48
CA ALA A 65 -13.36 6.76 0.54
C ALA A 65 -14.67 7.36 -0.03
N THR A 66 -14.61 8.03 -1.19
CA THR A 66 -15.80 8.56 -1.88
C THR A 66 -16.51 7.56 -2.80
N GLN A 67 -15.92 6.38 -3.05
CA GLN A 67 -16.56 5.38 -3.92
C GLN A 67 -17.74 4.72 -3.20
N ALA A 68 -18.89 4.64 -3.87
CA ALA A 68 -20.12 4.10 -3.27
C ALA A 68 -20.04 2.58 -3.02
N ASP A 69 -19.23 1.88 -3.81
CA ASP A 69 -19.09 0.43 -3.82
C ASP A 69 -17.86 -0.08 -3.05
N ILE A 70 -17.01 0.81 -2.51
CA ILE A 70 -15.83 0.42 -1.73
C ILE A 70 -15.97 0.95 -0.31
N LYS A 71 -15.77 0.07 0.68
CA LYS A 71 -15.71 0.47 2.08
C LYS A 71 -14.28 0.39 2.61
N VAL A 72 -13.76 1.49 3.15
CA VAL A 72 -12.51 1.45 3.92
C VAL A 72 -12.80 0.85 5.30
N LEU A 73 -12.37 -0.40 5.52
CA LEU A 73 -12.60 -1.14 6.76
C LEU A 73 -11.54 -0.84 7.82
N LYS A 74 -10.28 -0.63 7.39
CA LYS A 74 -9.17 -0.33 8.29
C LYS A 74 -8.09 0.48 7.59
N VAL A 75 -7.50 1.41 8.33
CA VAL A 75 -6.33 2.20 7.92
C VAL A 75 -5.15 1.86 8.83
N LYS A 76 -3.98 1.59 8.25
CA LYS A 76 -2.70 1.53 8.97
C LYS A 76 -1.74 2.50 8.30
N ASP A 77 -1.52 3.62 8.94
CA ASP A 77 -0.70 4.70 8.41
C ASP A 77 0.76 4.56 8.83
N TYR A 78 1.54 3.83 8.03
CA TYR A 78 2.99 3.77 8.20
C TYR A 78 3.73 4.88 7.44
N VAL A 79 3.02 5.82 6.81
CA VAL A 79 3.63 7.01 6.21
C VAL A 79 3.96 8.00 7.33
N HIS A 80 2.96 8.37 8.13
CA HIS A 80 3.12 9.28 9.27
C HIS A 80 3.62 8.59 10.53
N HIS A 81 3.37 7.28 10.69
CA HIS A 81 3.87 6.49 11.81
C HIS A 81 4.69 5.28 11.31
N PRO A 82 5.91 5.50 10.76
CA PRO A 82 6.75 4.44 10.24
C PRO A 82 7.05 3.37 11.30
N LYS A 83 7.26 2.13 10.86
CA LYS A 83 7.74 1.07 11.77
C LYS A 83 9.16 1.35 12.22
N ALA A 84 9.57 0.72 13.32
CA ALA A 84 10.91 0.88 13.89
C ALA A 84 12.07 0.57 12.91
N ASN A 85 11.88 -0.33 11.95
CA ASN A 85 12.87 -0.65 10.92
C ASN A 85 12.99 0.41 9.81
N GLY A 86 12.10 1.41 9.79
CA GLY A 86 12.03 2.44 8.74
C GLY A 86 11.00 2.15 7.65
N TYR A 87 10.19 1.10 7.78
CA TYR A 87 9.18 0.77 6.78
C TYR A 87 8.07 1.82 6.71
N GLN A 88 7.76 2.25 5.47
CA GLN A 88 6.74 3.25 5.15
C GLN A 88 5.80 2.76 4.04
N SER A 89 4.49 2.95 4.26
CA SER A 89 3.40 2.65 3.31
C SER A 89 2.07 3.04 3.97
N LEU A 90 1.07 3.45 3.21
CA LEU A 90 -0.31 3.47 3.70
C LEU A 90 -0.94 2.11 3.40
N HIS A 91 -1.50 1.44 4.40
CA HIS A 91 -2.26 0.19 4.20
C HIS A 91 -3.74 0.44 4.45
N LEU A 92 -4.55 0.15 3.45
CA LEU A 92 -6.00 0.15 3.54
C LEU A 92 -6.50 -1.29 3.44
N ILE A 93 -7.39 -1.68 4.34
CA ILE A 93 -8.20 -2.89 4.16
C ILE A 93 -9.53 -2.42 3.60
N LEU A 94 -9.81 -2.82 2.36
CA LEU A 94 -11.01 -2.45 1.63
C LEU A 94 -12.00 -3.61 1.64
N GLY A 95 -13.27 -3.33 1.90
CA GLY A 95 -14.38 -4.22 1.62
C GLY A 95 -14.92 -3.94 0.23
N VAL A 96 -14.82 -4.92 -0.67
CA VAL A 96 -15.26 -4.81 -2.06
C VAL A 96 -16.34 -5.85 -2.34
N PRO A 97 -17.53 -5.46 -2.84
CA PRO A 97 -18.56 -6.40 -3.21
C PRO A 97 -18.15 -7.17 -4.47
N VAL A 98 -18.20 -8.50 -4.39
CA VAL A 98 -18.01 -9.41 -5.50
C VAL A 98 -19.25 -10.27 -5.65
N TYR A 99 -19.85 -10.23 -6.82
CA TYR A 99 -21.08 -10.95 -7.14
C TYR A 99 -20.72 -12.32 -7.68
N THR A 100 -21.15 -13.38 -6.98
CA THR A 100 -21.00 -14.77 -7.42
C THR A 100 -22.38 -15.38 -7.72
N VAL A 101 -22.40 -16.64 -8.16
CA VAL A 101 -23.65 -17.39 -8.39
C VAL A 101 -24.51 -17.54 -7.12
N ASP A 102 -23.88 -17.49 -5.95
CA ASP A 102 -24.53 -17.59 -4.63
C ASP A 102 -24.96 -16.22 -4.09
N GLY A 103 -24.70 -15.13 -4.83
CA GLY A 103 -25.04 -13.76 -4.46
C GLY A 103 -23.83 -12.86 -4.17
N PRO A 104 -24.08 -11.62 -3.70
CA PRO A 104 -23.02 -10.68 -3.37
C PRO A 104 -22.26 -11.11 -2.10
N ASN A 105 -20.93 -11.11 -2.19
CA ASN A 105 -20.02 -11.36 -1.08
C ASN A 105 -19.07 -10.17 -0.91
N ILE A 106 -18.88 -9.68 0.31
CA ILE A 106 -17.85 -8.68 0.59
C ILE A 106 -16.52 -9.39 0.76
N ILE A 107 -15.55 -9.04 -0.08
CA ILE A 107 -14.19 -9.57 0.00
C ILE A 107 -13.28 -8.47 0.54
N GLU A 108 -12.43 -8.84 1.50
CA GLU A 108 -11.37 -7.97 1.97
C GLU A 108 -10.16 -7.96 1.03
N VAL A 109 -9.78 -6.77 0.60
CA VAL A 109 -8.62 -6.50 -0.24
C VAL A 109 -7.64 -5.62 0.52
N GLU A 110 -6.39 -6.07 0.66
CA GLU A 110 -5.32 -5.23 1.20
C GLU A 110 -4.78 -4.34 0.07
N LEU A 111 -4.97 -3.03 0.19
CA LEU A 111 -4.36 -2.04 -0.68
C LEU A 111 -3.19 -1.36 0.03
N GLN A 112 -2.01 -1.43 -0.58
CA GLN A 112 -0.81 -0.71 -0.15
C GLN A 112 -0.54 0.44 -1.09
N ILE A 113 -0.45 1.66 -0.56
CA ILE A 113 -0.09 2.85 -1.33
C ILE A 113 1.31 3.31 -0.88
N ARG A 114 2.20 3.56 -1.85
CA ARG A 114 3.60 3.92 -1.62
C ARG A 114 4.08 4.93 -2.65
N THR A 115 5.05 5.75 -2.29
CA THR A 115 5.86 6.45 -3.29
C THR A 115 6.80 5.47 -4.00
N ILE A 116 7.40 5.90 -5.11
CA ILE A 116 8.45 5.15 -5.82
C ILE A 116 9.60 4.81 -4.85
N ALA A 117 10.05 5.79 -4.06
CA ALA A 117 11.16 5.62 -3.13
C ALA A 117 10.82 4.68 -1.96
N MET A 118 9.61 4.78 -1.39
CA MET A 118 9.12 3.81 -0.39
C MET A 118 9.05 2.39 -0.95
N ASN A 119 8.59 2.24 -2.20
CA ASN A 119 8.52 0.93 -2.85
C ASN A 119 9.91 0.33 -3.09
N PHE A 120 10.86 1.14 -3.55
CA PHE A 120 12.26 0.75 -3.73
C PHE A 120 12.88 0.26 -2.42
N TRP A 121 12.79 1.07 -1.35
CA TRP A 121 13.33 0.72 -0.04
C TRP A 121 12.75 -0.57 0.52
N ALA A 122 11.43 -0.71 0.48
CA ALA A 122 10.73 -1.88 1.01
C ALA A 122 11.01 -3.16 0.23
N SER A 123 11.32 -3.04 -1.08
CA SER A 123 11.70 -4.19 -1.89
C SER A 123 13.09 -4.71 -1.49
N LEU A 124 14.04 -3.80 -1.26
CA LEU A 124 15.39 -4.15 -0.81
C LEU A 124 15.40 -4.68 0.63
N GLU A 125 14.62 -4.09 1.54
CA GLU A 125 14.49 -4.58 2.92
C GLU A 125 13.89 -6.00 2.97
N HIS A 126 12.86 -6.25 2.15
CA HIS A 126 12.27 -7.57 2.03
C HIS A 126 13.27 -8.60 1.47
N GLU A 127 14.06 -8.24 0.46
CA GLU A 127 15.10 -9.12 -0.08
C GLU A 127 16.18 -9.45 0.97
N LEU A 128 16.63 -8.45 1.74
CA LEU A 128 17.60 -8.63 2.82
C LEU A 128 17.10 -9.58 3.91
N ASN A 129 15.81 -9.50 4.26
CA ASN A 129 15.20 -10.37 5.26
C ASN A 129 14.94 -11.79 4.76
N TYR A 130 14.74 -11.98 3.45
CA TYR A 130 14.46 -13.30 2.86
C TYR A 130 15.74 -14.10 2.60
N LYS A 131 16.84 -13.44 2.21
CA LYS A 131 18.12 -14.11 1.96
C LYS A 131 18.70 -14.66 3.27
N LYS A 132 19.06 -15.95 3.25
CA LYS A 132 19.78 -16.60 4.35
C LYS A 132 21.27 -16.30 4.24
N ASN A 133 21.96 -16.17 5.38
CA ASN A 133 23.42 -16.03 5.49
C ASN A 133 24.00 -14.77 4.82
N VAL A 134 23.31 -13.62 4.92
CA VAL A 134 23.89 -12.35 4.46
C VAL A 134 24.96 -11.89 5.45
N PRO A 135 26.22 -11.67 5.02
CA PRO A 135 27.25 -11.10 5.88
C PRO A 135 26.83 -9.72 6.39
N ASP A 136 27.10 -9.42 7.66
CA ASP A 136 26.81 -8.13 8.29
C ASP A 136 25.34 -7.67 8.18
N GLN A 137 24.39 -8.61 8.16
CA GLN A 137 22.96 -8.32 7.99
C GLN A 137 22.42 -7.26 8.96
N VAL A 138 22.87 -7.28 10.22
CA VAL A 138 22.47 -6.28 11.23
C VAL A 138 22.94 -4.87 10.85
N THR A 139 24.17 -4.75 10.35
CA THR A 139 24.73 -3.47 9.89
C THR A 139 23.98 -2.96 8.65
N LEU A 140 23.65 -3.86 7.72
CA LEU A 140 22.85 -3.54 6.54
C LEU A 140 21.43 -3.09 6.91
N GLN A 141 20.77 -3.76 7.85
CA GLN A 141 19.46 -3.36 8.39
C GLN A 141 19.51 -1.96 9.01
N ARG A 142 20.52 -1.68 9.84
CA ARG A 142 20.73 -0.33 10.41
C ARG A 142 20.96 0.72 9.32
N SER A 143 21.69 0.37 8.27
CA SER A 143 21.90 1.24 7.11
C SER A 143 20.56 1.53 6.41
N LEU A 144 19.74 0.51 6.15
CA LEU A 144 18.42 0.68 5.57
C LEU A 144 17.52 1.58 6.43
N THR A 145 17.47 1.39 7.74
CA THR A 145 16.70 2.26 8.63
C THR A 145 17.13 3.73 8.52
N LYS A 146 18.45 4.00 8.40
CA LYS A 146 18.94 5.36 8.14
C LYS A 146 18.52 5.88 6.75
N LYS A 147 18.56 5.03 5.72
CA LYS A 147 18.15 5.41 4.35
C LYS A 147 16.66 5.69 4.24
N ALA A 148 15.81 5.03 5.02
CA ALA A 148 14.37 5.35 5.07
C ALA A 148 14.13 6.82 5.44
N ARG A 149 14.90 7.37 6.39
CA ARG A 149 14.81 8.79 6.78
C ARG A 149 15.23 9.73 5.65
N LEU A 150 16.25 9.36 4.87
CA LEU A 150 16.66 10.14 3.70
C LEU A 150 15.59 10.12 2.62
N ILE A 151 14.95 8.96 2.41
CA ILE A 151 13.81 8.82 1.49
C ILE A 151 12.65 9.70 1.91
N THR A 152 12.31 9.72 3.20
CA THR A 152 11.25 10.61 3.72
C THR A 152 11.54 12.07 3.38
N LYS A 153 12.79 12.51 3.60
CA LYS A 153 13.21 13.89 3.28
C LYS A 153 13.12 14.17 1.78
N LEU A 154 13.62 13.27 0.95
CA LEU A 154 13.55 13.39 -0.51
C LEU A 154 12.11 13.47 -1.00
N ASP A 155 11.23 12.57 -0.53
CA ASP A 155 9.81 12.56 -0.92
C ASP A 155 9.14 13.89 -0.56
N GLN A 156 9.46 14.49 0.59
CA GLN A 156 8.94 15.79 0.98
C GLN A 156 9.46 16.93 0.08
N GLU A 157 10.77 17.00 -0.15
CA GLU A 157 11.37 18.03 -1.02
C GLU A 157 10.82 17.98 -2.45
N MET A 158 10.57 16.77 -2.98
CA MET A 158 9.97 16.56 -4.29
C MET A 158 8.49 16.96 -4.31
N ASP A 159 7.75 16.72 -3.23
CA ASP A 159 6.36 17.17 -3.07
C ASP A 159 6.25 18.70 -2.98
N ASP A 160 7.23 19.37 -2.36
CA ASP A 160 7.31 20.83 -2.31
C ASP A 160 7.60 21.43 -3.71
N ILE A 161 8.43 20.77 -4.52
CA ILE A 161 8.64 21.15 -5.94
C ILE A 161 7.35 20.98 -6.73
N LYS A 162 6.68 19.83 -6.61
CA LYS A 162 5.38 19.56 -7.24
C LYS A 162 4.38 20.65 -6.88
N THR A 163 4.27 21.00 -5.59
CA THR A 163 3.34 22.03 -5.12
C THR A 163 3.57 23.36 -5.86
N ARG A 164 4.82 23.79 -6.01
CA ARG A 164 5.19 25.00 -6.77
C ARG A 164 4.94 24.89 -8.27
N MET A 165 5.06 23.71 -8.86
CA MET A 165 4.81 23.50 -10.29
C MET A 165 3.31 23.53 -10.64
N TYR A 166 2.45 23.05 -9.75
CA TYR A 166 1.02 22.85 -10.03
C TYR A 166 0.08 23.83 -9.32
N GLN A 167 0.56 24.63 -8.36
CA GLN A 167 -0.18 25.79 -7.85
C GLN A 167 0.06 27.00 -8.75
N GLN A 168 -0.95 27.42 -9.53
CA GLN A 168 -0.92 28.71 -10.24
C GLN A 168 -0.98 29.87 -9.22
N PRO A 169 -0.26 30.98 -9.44
CA PRO A 169 -0.56 32.22 -8.70
C PRO A 169 -2.00 32.66 -9.01
N PRO A 170 -2.71 33.31 -8.06
CA PRO A 170 -4.04 33.83 -8.33
C PRO A 170 -3.99 34.74 -9.55
N THR A 171 -4.94 34.57 -10.47
CA THR A 171 -5.11 35.46 -11.62
C THR A 171 -5.31 36.89 -11.09
N PRO A 172 -4.62 37.91 -11.61
CA PRO A 172 -4.92 39.29 -11.24
C PRO A 172 -6.38 39.56 -11.61
N GLU A 173 -7.21 39.90 -10.61
CA GLU A 173 -8.57 40.36 -10.85
C GLU A 173 -8.52 41.57 -11.79
N SER A 174 -9.27 41.49 -12.90
CA SER A 174 -9.41 42.55 -13.90
C SER A 174 -10.70 43.32 -13.67
#